data_AF-A0A7V6P9X9-F1
#
_entry.id   AF-A0A7V6P9X9-F1
#
_cell.length_a   1.000
_cell.length_b   1.000
_cell.length_c   1.000
_cell.angle_alpha   90.00
_cell.angle_beta   90.00
_cell.angle_gamma   90.00
#
_symmetry.space_group_name_H-M   'P 1'
#
loop_
_entity.id
_entity.type
_entity.pdbx_description
1 polymer ?
#
loop_
_entity_poly.entity_id
_entity_poly.type
_entity_poly.pdbx_seq_one_letter_code
_entity_poly.pdbx_strand_id
1 'polypeptide(L)'
;LPKSVAQAAVSQFNNAKLEDNDRIAGVTNVMFATDDRAQRRAIFDQMVGAGLDGFTEGAFNALDRGDPEAARRLFQAAMLDPDKQPGTLPVKPSEIDDEIQANIMADGKIGDIYYGLSGGTAQNYLLAESDAKLMKRAVQMRLRAGQDVNAAVAGVARDLYGDVVPIQRTGSVNAEILLPRDRDPADVMAGLNEMKSRVRSALEAAVPTPEGVKISDGGRAIHDAVTKNHIASILDEGVFRSAGDGFVFIDSYSGLAVPGKDGKPLLFSLEDVTMSGRAALEARKVSDPIADLNEWRAGQ
;
A
#
# COMPACT_ATOMS: atom_id res chain seq x y z
N LEU A 1 -16.90 -17.32 -12.11
CA LEU A 1 -18.10 -16.65 -12.67
C LEU A 1 -18.30 -17.13 -14.11
N PRO A 2 -19.53 -17.33 -14.62
CA PRO A 2 -19.75 -17.66 -16.04
C PRO A 2 -19.29 -16.53 -16.95
N LYS A 3 -18.62 -16.85 -18.08
CA LYS A 3 -18.09 -15.87 -19.03
C LYS A 3 -19.14 -14.87 -19.53
N SER A 4 -20.38 -15.32 -19.72
CA SER A 4 -21.51 -14.48 -20.15
C SER A 4 -21.84 -13.37 -19.16
N VAL A 5 -21.64 -13.59 -17.85
CA VAL A 5 -21.92 -12.57 -16.83
C VAL A 5 -20.88 -11.45 -16.88
N ALA A 6 -19.59 -11.80 -17.00
CA ALA A 6 -18.52 -10.81 -17.17
C ALA A 6 -18.71 -10.00 -18.46
N GLN A 7 -19.05 -10.66 -19.57
CA GLN A 7 -19.33 -9.98 -20.84
C GLN A 7 -20.53 -9.03 -20.76
N ALA A 8 -21.60 -9.43 -20.08
CA ALA A 8 -22.78 -8.58 -19.89
C ALA A 8 -22.45 -7.33 -19.06
N ALA A 9 -21.72 -7.50 -17.95
CA ALA A 9 -21.28 -6.41 -17.08
C ALA A 9 -20.41 -5.39 -17.83
N VAL A 10 -19.41 -5.88 -18.58
CA VAL A 10 -18.52 -5.01 -19.38
C VAL A 10 -19.29 -4.33 -20.51
N SER A 11 -20.23 -5.03 -21.15
CA SER A 11 -21.08 -4.43 -22.19
C SER A 11 -21.95 -3.30 -21.63
N GLN A 12 -22.48 -3.45 -20.42
CA GLN A 12 -23.23 -2.40 -19.73
C GLN A 12 -22.33 -1.22 -19.38
N PHE A 13 -21.14 -1.45 -18.83
CA PHE A 13 -20.16 -0.39 -18.53
C PHE A 13 -19.75 0.41 -19.76
N ASN A 14 -19.57 -0.25 -20.89
CA ASN A 14 -19.19 0.38 -22.16
C ASN A 14 -20.38 1.02 -22.91
N ASN A 15 -21.61 0.88 -22.41
CA ASN A 15 -22.78 1.42 -23.09
C ASN A 15 -22.96 2.92 -22.84
N ALA A 16 -22.48 3.74 -23.78
CA ALA A 16 -22.59 5.20 -23.73
C ALA A 16 -24.04 5.75 -23.78
N LYS A 17 -25.06 4.90 -23.94
CA LYS A 17 -26.47 5.31 -23.88
C LYS A 17 -27.07 5.28 -22.47
N LEU A 18 -26.37 4.65 -21.52
CA LEU A 18 -26.81 4.57 -20.13
C LEU A 18 -26.20 5.72 -19.32
N GLU A 19 -26.85 6.05 -18.19
CA GLU A 19 -26.27 6.98 -17.23
C GLU A 19 -25.02 6.39 -16.58
N ASP A 20 -24.07 7.24 -16.19
CA ASP A 20 -22.80 6.80 -15.59
C ASP A 20 -23.01 5.85 -14.40
N ASN A 21 -23.99 6.12 -13.54
CA ASN A 21 -24.27 5.27 -12.37
C ASN A 21 -24.72 3.87 -12.79
N ASP A 22 -25.56 3.74 -13.81
CA ASP A 22 -26.00 2.44 -14.32
C ASP A 22 -24.85 1.67 -14.98
N ARG A 23 -23.95 2.40 -15.67
CA ARG A 23 -22.75 1.82 -16.27
C ARG A 23 -21.79 1.30 -15.21
N ILE A 24 -21.53 2.09 -14.16
CA ILE A 24 -20.69 1.72 -13.01
C ILE A 24 -21.28 0.51 -12.29
N ALA A 25 -22.58 0.54 -12.00
CA ALA A 25 -23.29 -0.54 -11.30
C ALA A 25 -23.11 -1.90 -11.98
N GLY A 26 -23.02 -1.93 -13.31
CA GLY A 26 -22.82 -3.17 -14.07
C GLY A 26 -21.56 -3.94 -13.66
N VAL A 27 -20.44 -3.26 -13.47
CA VAL A 27 -19.16 -3.90 -13.10
C VAL A 27 -18.94 -3.99 -11.59
N THR A 28 -19.45 -3.03 -10.82
CA THR A 28 -19.31 -3.03 -9.36
C THR A 28 -20.17 -4.12 -8.71
N ASN A 29 -21.40 -4.32 -9.16
CA ASN A 29 -22.28 -5.38 -8.63
C ASN A 29 -21.69 -6.78 -8.85
N VAL A 30 -20.98 -6.99 -9.96
CA VAL A 30 -20.31 -8.27 -10.25
C VAL A 30 -19.04 -8.44 -9.43
N MET A 31 -18.22 -7.38 -9.32
CA MET A 31 -17.01 -7.41 -8.51
C MET A 31 -17.30 -7.72 -7.04
N PHE A 32 -18.27 -7.01 -6.45
CA PHE A 32 -18.58 -7.07 -5.03
C PHE A 32 -19.73 -8.06 -4.70
N ALA A 33 -20.00 -9.01 -5.60
CA ALA A 33 -20.89 -10.15 -5.33
C ALA A 33 -20.30 -11.15 -4.30
N THR A 34 -19.05 -10.95 -3.91
CA THR A 34 -18.31 -11.78 -2.94
C THR A 34 -17.45 -10.88 -2.04
N ASP A 35 -17.27 -11.31 -0.79
CA ASP A 35 -16.36 -10.68 0.17
C ASP A 35 -14.94 -11.25 0.11
N ASP A 36 -14.74 -12.34 -0.63
CA ASP A 36 -13.43 -12.96 -0.78
C ASP A 36 -12.56 -12.19 -1.77
N ARG A 37 -11.44 -11.65 -1.29
CA ARG A 37 -10.51 -10.84 -2.09
C ARG A 37 -9.87 -11.61 -3.25
N ALA A 38 -9.56 -12.89 -3.09
CA ALA A 38 -9.00 -13.70 -4.16
C ALA A 38 -10.04 -13.94 -5.27
N GLN A 39 -11.31 -14.12 -4.88
CA GLN A 39 -12.41 -14.19 -5.84
C GLN A 39 -12.64 -12.84 -6.54
N ARG A 40 -12.60 -11.71 -5.82
CA ARG A 40 -12.68 -10.37 -6.44
C ARG A 40 -11.60 -10.19 -7.50
N ARG A 41 -10.35 -10.57 -7.21
CA ARG A 41 -9.27 -10.49 -8.21
C ARG A 41 -9.54 -11.35 -9.44
N ALA A 42 -9.98 -12.60 -9.24
CA ALA A 42 -10.33 -13.46 -10.36
C ALA A 42 -11.51 -12.93 -11.20
N ILE A 43 -12.49 -12.27 -10.56
CA ILE A 43 -13.60 -11.60 -11.25
C ILE A 43 -13.09 -10.40 -12.04
N PHE A 44 -12.20 -9.58 -11.47
CA PHE A 44 -11.56 -8.47 -12.18
C PHE A 44 -10.84 -8.93 -13.44
N ASP A 45 -9.97 -9.94 -13.32
CA ASP A 45 -9.20 -10.48 -14.45
C ASP A 45 -10.14 -11.03 -15.55
N GLN A 46 -11.29 -11.61 -15.17
CA GLN A 46 -12.31 -12.05 -16.12
C GLN A 46 -13.01 -10.89 -16.82
N MET A 47 -13.28 -9.77 -16.13
CA MET A 47 -13.83 -8.57 -16.75
C MET A 47 -12.81 -7.91 -17.68
N VAL A 48 -11.53 -7.85 -17.30
CA VAL A 48 -10.45 -7.37 -18.17
C VAL A 48 -10.37 -8.22 -19.44
N GLY A 49 -10.39 -9.55 -19.30
CA GLY A 49 -10.46 -10.47 -20.44
C GLY A 49 -11.73 -10.34 -21.29
N ALA A 50 -12.79 -9.74 -20.76
CA ALA A 50 -14.02 -9.43 -21.48
C ALA A 50 -14.04 -8.03 -22.12
N GLY A 51 -12.98 -7.22 -21.93
CA GLY A 51 -12.83 -5.90 -22.53
C GLY A 51 -13.00 -4.73 -21.56
N LEU A 52 -12.95 -4.95 -20.25
CA LEU A 52 -12.77 -3.87 -19.27
C LEU A 52 -11.31 -3.38 -19.33
N ASP A 53 -11.13 -2.07 -19.32
CA ASP A 53 -9.79 -1.50 -19.26
C ASP A 53 -9.11 -1.83 -17.91
N GLY A 54 -7.90 -2.40 -17.94
CA GLY A 54 -7.17 -2.81 -16.73
C GLY A 54 -6.87 -1.68 -15.76
N PHE A 55 -6.72 -0.44 -16.25
CA PHE A 55 -6.50 0.73 -15.40
C PHE A 55 -7.74 1.12 -14.57
N THR A 56 -8.88 0.44 -14.72
CA THR A 56 -10.06 0.61 -13.83
C THR A 56 -9.84 0.05 -12.42
N GLU A 57 -8.78 -0.73 -12.19
CA GLU A 57 -8.47 -1.34 -10.88
C GLU A 57 -8.44 -0.30 -9.75
N GLY A 58 -7.87 0.89 -10.00
CA GLY A 58 -7.86 1.99 -9.03
C GLY A 58 -9.24 2.42 -8.54
N ALA A 59 -10.27 2.36 -9.39
CA ALA A 59 -11.65 2.69 -9.01
C ALA A 59 -12.28 1.62 -8.10
N PHE A 60 -11.99 0.34 -8.35
CA PHE A 60 -12.41 -0.75 -7.45
C PHE A 60 -11.69 -0.69 -6.11
N ASN A 61 -10.40 -0.35 -6.11
CA ASN A 61 -9.63 -0.16 -4.88
C ASN A 61 -10.22 0.96 -4.01
N ALA A 62 -10.73 2.04 -4.62
CA ALA A 62 -11.44 3.09 -3.89
C ALA A 62 -12.74 2.59 -3.24
N LEU A 63 -13.52 1.75 -3.93
CA LEU A 63 -14.71 1.11 -3.33
C LEU A 63 -14.36 0.16 -2.19
N ASP A 64 -13.31 -0.64 -2.35
CA ASP A 64 -12.84 -1.59 -1.34
C ASP A 64 -12.45 -0.88 -0.04
N ARG A 65 -11.92 0.35 -0.15
CA ARG A 65 -11.60 1.23 0.98
C ARG A 65 -12.80 2.02 1.53
N GLY A 66 -14.00 1.84 0.97
CA GLY A 66 -15.20 2.56 1.40
C GLY A 66 -15.31 4.01 0.91
N ASP A 67 -14.64 4.37 -0.18
CA ASP A 67 -14.72 5.71 -0.80
C ASP A 67 -15.49 5.66 -2.15
N PRO A 68 -16.84 5.61 -2.11
CA PRO A 68 -17.66 5.53 -3.32
C PRO A 68 -17.57 6.78 -4.19
N GLU A 69 -17.27 7.94 -3.62
CA GLU A 69 -17.14 9.18 -4.38
C GLU A 69 -15.82 9.24 -5.15
N ALA A 70 -14.70 8.81 -4.55
CA ALA A 70 -13.46 8.62 -5.28
C ALA A 70 -13.62 7.58 -6.39
N ALA A 71 -14.24 6.45 -6.09
CA ALA A 71 -14.50 5.41 -7.07
C ALA A 71 -15.32 5.94 -8.26
N ARG A 72 -16.40 6.69 -7.99
CA ARG A 72 -17.22 7.31 -9.03
C ARG A 72 -16.40 8.23 -9.93
N ARG A 73 -15.56 9.11 -9.36
CA ARG A 73 -14.67 9.98 -10.15
C ARG A 73 -13.68 9.20 -11.00
N LEU A 74 -13.10 8.13 -10.46
CA LEU A 74 -12.15 7.28 -11.18
C LEU A 74 -12.84 6.47 -12.30
N PHE A 75 -14.03 5.93 -12.07
CA PHE A 75 -14.81 5.29 -13.13
C PHE A 75 -15.19 6.28 -14.23
N GLN A 76 -15.61 7.49 -13.88
CA GLN A 76 -15.89 8.53 -14.87
C GLN A 76 -14.66 8.85 -15.72
N ALA A 77 -13.47 8.95 -15.09
CA ALA A 77 -12.20 9.12 -15.78
C ALA A 77 -11.83 7.93 -16.67
N ALA A 78 -12.27 6.72 -16.32
CA ALA A 78 -12.07 5.55 -17.16
C ALA A 78 -13.01 5.52 -18.36
N MET A 79 -14.28 5.92 -18.17
CA MET A 79 -15.31 5.92 -19.21
C MET A 79 -15.14 7.03 -20.24
N LEU A 80 -14.62 8.19 -19.82
CA LEU A 80 -14.52 9.39 -20.63
C LEU A 80 -13.07 9.60 -21.02
N ASP A 81 -12.81 9.64 -22.33
CA ASP A 81 -11.50 9.99 -22.87
C ASP A 81 -11.39 11.52 -22.95
N PRO A 82 -10.63 12.19 -22.06
CA PRO A 82 -10.67 13.65 -21.98
C PRO A 82 -10.05 14.32 -23.21
N ASP A 83 -9.18 13.60 -23.93
CA ASP A 83 -8.58 14.06 -25.18
C ASP A 83 -9.61 14.09 -26.33
N LYS A 84 -10.73 13.37 -26.19
CA LYS A 84 -11.85 13.38 -27.15
C LYS A 84 -12.93 14.39 -26.78
N GLN A 85 -12.81 15.08 -25.64
CA GLN A 85 -13.78 16.07 -25.22
C GLN A 85 -13.46 17.46 -25.78
N PRO A 86 -14.49 18.23 -26.18
CA PRO A 86 -14.29 19.57 -26.71
C PRO A 86 -13.67 20.52 -25.67
N GLY A 87 -12.94 21.54 -26.13
CA GLY A 87 -12.31 22.55 -25.29
C GLY A 87 -10.83 22.27 -24.98
N THR A 88 -10.09 23.33 -24.66
CA THR A 88 -8.68 23.29 -24.29
C THR A 88 -8.52 23.29 -22.78
N LEU A 89 -7.58 22.50 -22.27
CA LEU A 89 -7.20 22.53 -20.86
C LEU A 89 -6.47 23.84 -20.52
N PRO A 90 -6.52 24.30 -19.26
CA PRO A 90 -5.82 25.51 -18.83
C PRO A 90 -4.29 25.34 -18.77
N VAL A 91 -3.78 24.11 -18.81
CA VAL A 91 -2.35 23.75 -18.77
C VAL A 91 -2.01 22.77 -19.87
N LYS A 92 -0.72 22.69 -20.26
CA LYS A 92 -0.27 21.72 -21.27
C LYS A 92 -0.25 20.29 -20.71
N PRO A 93 -0.41 19.26 -21.56
CA PRO A 93 -0.28 17.86 -21.12
C PRO A 93 1.04 17.54 -20.42
N SER A 94 2.15 18.16 -20.85
CA SER A 94 3.47 17.97 -20.23
C SER A 94 3.52 18.52 -18.80
N GLU A 95 2.83 19.64 -18.52
CA GLU A 95 2.78 20.21 -17.16
C GLU A 95 2.00 19.28 -16.21
N ILE A 96 0.99 18.57 -16.72
CA ILE A 96 0.27 17.53 -15.96
C ILE A 96 1.21 16.36 -15.66
N ASP A 97 1.94 15.89 -16.67
CA ASP A 97 2.88 14.78 -16.52
C ASP A 97 3.99 15.12 -15.51
N ASP A 98 4.54 16.33 -15.58
CA ASP A 98 5.55 16.85 -14.64
C ASP A 98 5.00 16.92 -13.20
N GLU A 99 3.77 17.42 -13.01
CA GLU A 99 3.17 17.54 -11.68
C GLU A 99 2.84 16.17 -11.07
N ILE A 100 2.34 15.22 -11.87
CA ILE A 100 2.15 13.82 -11.45
C ILE A 100 3.49 13.20 -11.07
N GLN A 101 4.52 13.39 -11.89
CA GLN A 101 5.85 12.86 -11.61
C GLN A 101 6.41 13.43 -10.30
N ALA A 102 6.33 14.74 -10.11
CA ALA A 102 6.91 15.41 -8.93
C ALA A 102 6.17 15.08 -7.61
N ASN A 103 4.85 14.90 -7.66
CA ASN A 103 4.03 14.79 -6.44
C ASN A 103 3.52 13.39 -6.13
N ILE A 104 3.44 12.52 -7.13
CA ILE A 104 2.94 11.15 -6.97
C ILE A 104 4.07 10.14 -7.15
N MET A 105 4.84 10.23 -8.23
CA MET A 105 5.75 9.15 -8.65
C MET A 105 7.21 9.33 -8.24
N ALA A 106 7.61 10.50 -7.76
CA ALA A 106 8.98 10.75 -7.32
C ALA A 106 9.38 9.89 -6.11
N ASP A 107 10.69 9.74 -5.90
CA ASP A 107 11.27 9.01 -4.78
C ASP A 107 10.67 9.46 -3.44
N GLY A 108 10.24 8.48 -2.63
CA GLY A 108 9.60 8.72 -1.33
C GLY A 108 8.18 9.31 -1.39
N LYS A 109 7.59 9.45 -2.58
CA LYS A 109 6.18 9.85 -2.74
C LYS A 109 5.25 8.63 -2.68
N ILE A 110 3.96 8.92 -2.66
CA ILE A 110 2.91 7.91 -2.48
C ILE A 110 2.94 6.82 -3.55
N GLY A 111 3.18 7.17 -4.81
CA GLY A 111 3.28 6.22 -5.92
C GLY A 111 4.54 5.36 -5.84
N ASP A 112 5.68 5.95 -5.46
CA ASP A 112 6.91 5.18 -5.24
C ASP A 112 6.72 4.09 -4.16
N ILE A 113 6.14 4.45 -3.01
CA ILE A 113 5.88 3.47 -1.95
C ILE A 113 4.80 2.46 -2.36
N TYR A 114 3.73 2.90 -3.03
CA TYR A 114 2.62 2.04 -3.43
C TYR A 114 3.04 0.97 -4.44
N TYR A 115 3.76 1.37 -5.50
CA TYR A 115 4.20 0.44 -6.54
C TYR A 115 5.56 -0.20 -6.21
N GLY A 116 6.32 0.34 -5.25
CA GLY A 116 7.70 -0.07 -4.97
C GLY A 116 8.64 0.25 -6.14
N LEU A 117 8.57 1.47 -6.68
CA LEU A 117 9.33 1.87 -7.88
C LEU A 117 10.84 1.89 -7.62
N SER A 118 11.25 2.39 -6.45
CA SER A 118 12.62 2.32 -5.94
C SER A 118 13.15 0.88 -5.79
N GLY A 119 12.25 -0.11 -5.67
CA GLY A 119 12.58 -1.54 -5.67
C GLY A 119 12.92 -2.10 -7.06
N GLY A 120 12.67 -1.36 -8.14
CA GLY A 120 13.27 -1.58 -9.46
C GLY A 120 12.79 -2.80 -10.26
N THR A 121 11.68 -3.44 -9.90
CA THR A 121 11.20 -4.60 -10.69
C THR A 121 10.35 -4.15 -11.88
N ALA A 122 10.49 -4.85 -13.03
CA ALA A 122 9.73 -4.53 -14.25
C ALA A 122 8.21 -4.59 -14.01
N GLN A 123 7.75 -5.48 -13.12
CA GLN A 123 6.34 -5.62 -12.79
C GLN A 123 5.78 -4.39 -12.07
N ASN A 124 6.59 -3.76 -11.20
CA ASN A 124 6.22 -2.53 -10.48
C ASN A 124 6.01 -1.37 -11.46
N TYR A 125 6.89 -1.25 -12.46
CA TYR A 125 6.76 -0.25 -13.51
C TYR A 125 5.51 -0.45 -14.37
N LEU A 126 5.18 -1.69 -14.76
CA LEU A 126 3.99 -1.98 -15.57
C LEU A 126 2.68 -1.63 -14.84
N LEU A 127 2.62 -1.86 -13.53
CA LEU A 127 1.49 -1.46 -12.70
C LEU A 127 1.35 0.07 -12.64
N ALA A 128 2.45 0.77 -12.37
CA ALA A 128 2.46 2.22 -12.33
C ALA A 128 2.10 2.86 -13.68
N GLU A 129 2.57 2.30 -14.79
CA GLU A 129 2.24 2.75 -16.15
C GLU A 129 0.76 2.56 -16.48
N SER A 130 0.19 1.40 -16.10
CA SER A 130 -1.25 1.15 -16.27
C SER A 130 -2.08 2.22 -15.57
N ASP A 131 -1.76 2.50 -14.29
CA ASP A 131 -2.50 3.48 -13.50
C ASP A 131 -2.20 4.93 -13.90
N ALA A 132 -1.05 5.22 -14.49
CA ALA A 132 -0.68 6.56 -14.96
C ALA A 132 -1.68 7.08 -16.01
N LYS A 133 -2.22 6.19 -16.84
CA LYS A 133 -3.28 6.55 -17.80
C LYS A 133 -4.56 7.00 -17.08
N LEU A 134 -4.99 6.27 -16.04
CA LEU A 134 -6.15 6.66 -15.24
C LEU A 134 -5.88 7.98 -14.51
N MET A 135 -4.69 8.13 -13.90
CA MET A 135 -4.27 9.35 -13.22
C MET A 135 -4.39 10.57 -14.12
N LYS A 136 -3.76 10.51 -15.30
CA LYS A 136 -3.78 11.61 -16.27
C LYS A 136 -5.20 11.98 -16.65
N ARG A 137 -6.05 11.00 -16.96
CA ARG A 137 -7.45 11.25 -17.31
C ARG A 137 -8.23 11.89 -16.17
N ALA A 138 -8.04 11.41 -14.95
CA ALA A 138 -8.70 11.95 -13.77
C ALA A 138 -8.25 13.40 -13.47
N VAL A 139 -6.96 13.71 -13.66
CA VAL A 139 -6.44 15.08 -13.52
C VAL A 139 -7.06 15.99 -14.58
N GLN A 140 -7.07 15.56 -15.85
CA GLN A 140 -7.69 16.33 -16.94
C GLN A 140 -9.18 16.61 -16.68
N MET A 141 -9.93 15.66 -16.13
CA MET A 141 -11.33 15.87 -15.75
C MET A 141 -11.49 16.92 -14.64
N ARG A 142 -10.63 16.89 -13.62
CA ARG A 142 -10.61 17.87 -12.53
C ARG A 142 -10.25 19.27 -13.01
N LEU A 143 -9.28 19.38 -13.92
CA LEU A 143 -8.92 20.65 -14.57
C LEU A 143 -10.10 21.22 -15.37
N ARG A 144 -10.83 20.37 -16.12
CA ARG A 144 -12.06 20.79 -16.84
C ARG A 144 -13.17 21.24 -15.90
N ALA A 145 -13.21 20.71 -14.67
CA ALA A 145 -14.12 21.16 -13.62
C ALA A 145 -13.65 22.44 -12.90
N GLY A 146 -12.53 23.05 -13.35
CA GLY A 146 -12.04 24.33 -12.84
C GLY A 146 -11.04 24.24 -11.68
N GLN A 147 -10.54 23.05 -11.35
CA GLN A 147 -9.44 22.92 -10.39
C GLN A 147 -8.11 23.37 -11.03
N ASP A 148 -7.20 23.91 -10.22
CA ASP A 148 -5.80 24.07 -10.63
C ASP A 148 -5.06 22.73 -10.65
N VAL A 149 -3.90 22.69 -11.30
CA VAL A 149 -3.14 21.44 -11.53
C VAL A 149 -2.69 20.78 -10.22
N ASN A 150 -2.29 21.56 -9.22
CA ASN A 150 -1.80 21.04 -7.95
C ASN A 150 -2.96 20.41 -7.16
N ALA A 151 -4.09 21.11 -7.07
CA ALA A 151 -5.30 20.58 -6.42
C ALA A 151 -5.86 19.36 -7.16
N ALA A 152 -5.79 19.35 -8.49
CA ALA A 152 -6.24 18.23 -9.31
C ALA A 152 -5.38 16.99 -9.07
N VAL A 153 -4.05 17.12 -9.11
CA VAL A 153 -3.09 16.01 -8.86
C VAL A 153 -3.22 15.49 -7.43
N ALA A 154 -3.26 16.37 -6.43
CA ALA A 154 -3.46 15.96 -5.04
C ALA A 154 -4.80 15.24 -4.83
N GLY A 155 -5.86 15.71 -5.50
CA GLY A 155 -7.17 15.08 -5.46
C GLY A 155 -7.19 13.69 -6.10
N VAL A 156 -6.48 13.50 -7.23
CA VAL A 156 -6.34 12.18 -7.86
C VAL A 156 -5.53 11.23 -7.01
N ALA A 157 -4.45 11.70 -6.38
CA ALA A 157 -3.67 10.89 -5.45
C ALA A 157 -4.55 10.39 -4.29
N ARG A 158 -5.39 11.27 -3.70
CA ARG A 158 -6.34 10.87 -2.67
C ARG A 158 -7.37 9.87 -3.19
N ASP A 159 -7.90 10.06 -4.40
CA ASP A 159 -8.88 9.13 -4.98
C ASP A 159 -8.27 7.73 -5.17
N LEU A 160 -7.04 7.64 -5.67
CA LEU A 160 -6.37 6.38 -5.99
C LEU A 160 -5.83 5.64 -4.78
N TYR A 161 -5.30 6.36 -3.80
CA TYR A 161 -4.55 5.76 -2.69
C TYR A 161 -5.23 5.92 -1.33
N GLY A 162 -6.29 6.73 -1.24
CA GLY A 162 -6.94 7.09 0.01
C GLY A 162 -6.27 8.28 0.70
N ASP A 163 -6.78 8.65 1.88
CA ASP A 163 -6.23 9.76 2.68
C ASP A 163 -5.04 9.29 3.52
N VAL A 164 -3.95 8.97 2.83
CA VAL A 164 -2.71 8.47 3.43
C VAL A 164 -1.55 9.42 3.18
N VAL A 165 -0.47 9.23 3.93
CA VAL A 165 0.82 9.90 3.75
C VAL A 165 1.92 8.87 3.59
N PRO A 166 2.86 9.09 2.65
CA PRO A 166 4.05 8.27 2.53
C PRO A 166 4.98 8.53 3.72
N ILE A 167 5.45 7.46 4.35
CA ILE A 167 6.49 7.49 5.37
C ILE A 167 7.65 6.64 4.87
N GLN A 168 8.77 7.32 4.61
CA GLN A 168 10.05 6.70 4.35
C GLN A 168 11.01 7.12 5.47
N ARG A 169 11.44 6.16 6.27
CA ARG A 169 12.35 6.41 7.38
C ARG A 169 13.37 5.30 7.47
N THR A 170 14.63 5.69 7.60
CA THR A 170 15.76 4.83 7.91
C THR A 170 16.30 5.19 9.30
N GLY A 171 16.65 4.20 10.11
CA GLY A 171 17.13 4.43 11.48
C GLY A 171 16.92 3.22 12.37
N SER A 172 16.42 3.42 13.58
CA SER A 172 16.10 2.30 14.50
C SER A 172 15.08 1.31 13.92
N VAL A 173 14.20 1.81 13.06
CA VAL A 173 13.27 1.01 12.27
C VAL A 173 13.24 1.56 10.83
N ASN A 174 13.48 0.68 9.87
CA ASN A 174 13.36 1.01 8.46
C ASN A 174 11.91 0.77 8.03
N ALA A 175 11.29 1.77 7.42
CA ALA A 175 9.92 1.68 6.94
C ALA A 175 9.74 2.46 5.63
N GLU A 176 8.99 1.85 4.72
CA GLU A 176 8.47 2.40 3.47
C GLU A 176 6.97 2.07 3.45
N ILE A 177 6.16 2.93 4.07
CA ILE A 177 4.75 2.64 4.33
C ILE A 177 3.85 3.79 3.93
N LEU A 178 2.62 3.45 3.57
CA LEU A 178 1.50 4.39 3.48
C LEU A 178 0.73 4.36 4.79
N LEU A 179 0.65 5.52 5.45
CA LEU A 179 0.00 5.66 6.74
C LEU A 179 -1.26 6.52 6.60
N PRO A 180 -2.43 6.09 7.10
CA PRO A 180 -3.61 6.95 7.19
C PRO A 180 -3.31 8.26 7.93
N ARG A 181 -3.81 9.39 7.41
CA ARG A 181 -3.52 10.73 7.97
C ARG A 181 -4.04 10.92 9.40
N ASP A 182 -5.01 10.13 9.83
CA ASP A 182 -5.58 10.15 11.17
C ASP A 182 -4.75 9.35 12.20
N ARG A 183 -3.63 8.74 11.77
CA ARG A 183 -2.72 8.00 12.64
C ARG A 183 -1.45 8.81 12.92
N ASP A 184 -0.99 8.75 14.16
CA ASP A 184 0.27 9.37 14.57
C ASP A 184 1.46 8.52 14.06
N PRO A 185 2.36 9.08 13.23
CA PRO A 185 3.56 8.38 12.80
C PRO A 185 4.45 7.91 13.97
N ALA A 186 4.46 8.62 15.10
CA ALA A 186 5.27 8.22 16.26
C ALA A 186 4.78 6.90 16.86
N ASP A 187 3.46 6.77 17.05
CA ASP A 187 2.82 5.55 17.53
C ASP A 187 3.16 4.38 16.60
N VAL A 188 2.94 4.55 15.29
CA VAL A 188 3.17 3.46 14.34
C VAL A 188 4.64 3.06 14.26
N MET A 189 5.56 4.01 14.19
CA MET A 189 6.99 3.67 14.12
C MET A 189 7.51 3.01 15.40
N ALA A 190 7.02 3.43 16.57
CA ALA A 190 7.30 2.73 17.83
C ALA A 190 6.75 1.30 17.82
N GLY A 191 5.52 1.12 17.34
CA GLY A 191 4.88 -0.18 17.21
C GLY A 191 5.63 -1.13 16.28
N LEU A 192 6.05 -0.65 15.11
CA LEU A 192 6.83 -1.44 14.15
C LEU A 192 8.17 -1.88 14.76
N ASN A 193 8.81 -1.01 15.56
CA ASN A 193 10.01 -1.38 16.29
C ASN A 193 9.74 -2.54 17.27
N GLU A 194 8.62 -2.53 17.99
CA GLU A 194 8.24 -3.65 18.86
C GLU A 194 7.95 -4.94 18.08
N MET A 195 7.38 -4.83 16.87
CA MET A 195 7.11 -5.98 16.00
C MET A 195 8.40 -6.71 15.53
N LYS A 196 9.58 -6.07 15.58
CA LYS A 196 10.86 -6.75 15.29
C LYS A 196 11.09 -7.99 16.17
N SER A 197 10.55 -8.02 17.40
CA SER A 197 10.62 -9.20 18.28
C SER A 197 9.82 -10.40 17.73
N ARG A 198 8.68 -10.13 17.08
CA ARG A 198 7.85 -11.15 16.41
C ARG A 198 8.50 -11.62 15.12
N VAL A 199 9.11 -10.70 14.37
CA VAL A 199 9.91 -11.05 13.18
C VAL A 199 11.08 -11.96 13.57
N ARG A 200 11.82 -11.61 14.64
CA ARG A 200 12.89 -12.46 15.19
C ARG A 200 12.40 -13.87 15.48
N SER A 201 11.32 -13.98 16.26
CA SER A 201 10.73 -15.28 16.61
C SER A 201 10.34 -16.11 15.38
N ALA A 202 9.84 -15.47 14.33
CA ALA A 202 9.47 -16.14 13.08
C ALA A 202 10.70 -16.65 12.31
N LEU A 203 11.75 -15.82 12.21
CA LEU A 203 13.02 -16.20 11.60
C LEU A 203 13.70 -17.35 12.35
N GLU A 204 13.74 -17.30 13.68
CA GLU A 204 14.31 -18.37 14.52
C GLU A 204 13.57 -19.70 14.33
N ALA A 205 12.24 -19.66 14.18
CA ALA A 205 11.45 -20.86 13.92
C ALA A 205 11.63 -21.41 12.49
N ALA A 206 12.05 -20.57 11.54
CA ALA A 206 12.25 -20.96 10.15
C ALA A 206 13.62 -21.58 9.88
N VAL A 207 14.59 -21.47 10.80
CA VAL A 207 15.93 -22.06 10.61
C VAL A 207 15.87 -23.57 10.84
N PRO A 208 16.04 -24.40 9.78
CA PRO A 208 16.09 -25.84 9.96
C PRO A 208 17.36 -26.20 10.74
N THR A 209 17.26 -27.17 11.65
CA THR A 209 18.47 -27.81 12.18
C THR A 209 19.05 -28.67 11.06
N PRO A 210 20.29 -28.44 10.59
CA PRO A 210 20.83 -29.15 9.45
C PRO A 210 20.91 -30.66 9.72
N GLU A 211 20.24 -31.46 8.89
CA GLU A 211 20.28 -32.92 8.97
C GLU A 211 21.68 -33.44 8.66
N GLY A 212 22.20 -34.34 9.49
CA GLY A 212 23.51 -34.98 9.27
C GLY A 212 24.72 -34.27 9.89
N VAL A 213 24.55 -33.10 10.51
CA VAL A 213 25.62 -32.51 11.32
C VAL A 213 25.74 -33.31 12.62
N LYS A 214 26.85 -34.02 12.83
CA LYS A 214 27.22 -34.47 14.18
C LYS A 214 27.53 -33.22 15.00
N ILE A 215 26.52 -32.72 15.68
CA ILE A 215 26.65 -31.55 16.52
C ILE A 215 27.40 -31.95 17.79
N SER A 216 28.73 -32.08 17.70
CA SER A 216 29.58 -31.91 18.88
C SER A 216 29.37 -30.48 19.41
N ASP A 217 29.43 -30.25 20.72
CA ASP A 217 29.03 -28.99 21.38
C ASP A 217 29.58 -27.72 20.69
N GLY A 218 30.82 -27.75 20.19
CA GLY A 218 31.42 -26.62 19.46
C GLY A 218 30.77 -26.30 18.10
N GLY A 219 30.31 -27.33 17.36
CA GLY A 219 29.60 -27.14 16.09
C GLY A 219 28.20 -26.54 16.28
N ARG A 220 27.53 -26.85 17.40
CA ARG A 220 26.25 -26.23 17.77
C ARG A 220 26.43 -24.75 18.03
N ALA A 221 27.43 -24.42 18.84
CA ALA A 221 27.70 -23.04 19.25
C ALA A 221 28.00 -22.14 18.04
N ILE A 222 28.75 -22.65 17.06
CA ILE A 222 29.05 -21.92 15.81
C ILE A 222 27.78 -21.72 14.98
N HIS A 223 26.99 -22.79 14.77
CA HIS A 223 25.74 -22.69 14.01
C HIS A 223 24.75 -21.71 14.65
N ASP A 224 24.59 -21.78 15.97
CA ASP A 224 23.70 -20.88 16.72
C ASP A 224 24.20 -19.43 16.65
N ALA A 225 25.51 -19.20 16.72
CA ALA A 225 26.09 -17.86 16.60
C ALA A 225 25.90 -17.27 15.20
N VAL A 226 26.15 -18.06 14.14
CA VAL A 226 25.94 -17.64 12.74
C VAL A 226 24.46 -17.33 12.49
N THR A 227 23.57 -18.18 12.98
CA THR A 227 22.12 -17.98 12.86
C THR A 227 21.68 -16.69 13.56
N LYS A 228 22.12 -16.45 14.79
CA LYS A 228 21.79 -15.22 15.53
C LYS A 228 22.30 -13.96 14.85
N ASN A 229 23.53 -13.99 14.33
CA ASN A 229 24.11 -12.86 13.60
C ASN A 229 23.33 -12.59 12.31
N HIS A 230 22.98 -13.63 11.55
CA HIS A 230 22.20 -13.48 10.33
C HIS A 230 20.81 -12.88 10.61
N ILE A 231 20.11 -13.37 11.64
CA ILE A 231 18.82 -12.82 12.06
C ILE A 231 18.96 -11.36 12.50
N ALA A 232 20.05 -11.02 13.21
CA ALA A 232 20.31 -9.63 13.59
C ALA A 232 20.51 -8.73 12.36
N SER A 233 21.26 -9.17 11.35
CA SER A 233 21.43 -8.45 10.09
C SER A 233 20.10 -8.25 9.36
N ILE A 234 19.26 -9.29 9.25
CA ILE A 234 17.93 -9.17 8.64
C ILE A 234 17.08 -8.12 9.37
N LEU A 235 17.10 -8.09 10.71
CA LEU A 235 16.31 -7.14 11.50
C LEU A 235 16.84 -5.70 11.44
N ASP A 236 18.12 -5.52 11.15
CA ASP A 236 18.77 -4.22 11.03
C ASP A 236 18.58 -3.62 9.63
N GLU A 237 18.74 -4.43 8.58
CA GLU A 237 18.68 -4.01 7.19
C GLU A 237 17.28 -4.15 6.57
N GLY A 238 16.46 -5.05 7.09
CA GLY A 238 15.11 -5.29 6.58
C GLY A 238 14.18 -4.10 6.81
N VAL A 239 13.11 -4.04 6.02
CA VAL A 239 12.23 -2.88 5.91
C VAL A 239 10.77 -3.28 6.08
N PHE A 240 10.01 -2.51 6.86
CA PHE A 240 8.56 -2.65 6.89
C PHE A 240 7.93 -2.00 5.65
N ARG A 241 7.05 -2.74 4.98
CA ARG A 241 6.28 -2.26 3.83
C ARG A 241 4.78 -2.44 4.03
N SER A 242 4.00 -1.54 3.42
CA SER A 242 2.55 -1.66 3.39
C SER A 242 2.11 -2.92 2.64
N ALA A 243 1.19 -3.67 3.23
CA ALA A 243 0.57 -4.83 2.61
C ALA A 243 -0.89 -4.93 3.04
N GLY A 244 -1.81 -4.75 2.09
CA GLY A 244 -3.24 -4.68 2.40
C GLY A 244 -3.54 -3.53 3.36
N ASP A 245 -4.15 -3.85 4.49
CA ASP A 245 -4.54 -2.97 5.60
C ASP A 245 -3.51 -2.92 6.74
N GLY A 246 -2.33 -3.53 6.53
CA GLY A 246 -1.28 -3.62 7.53
C GLY A 246 0.11 -3.56 6.93
N PHE A 247 1.03 -4.26 7.57
CA PHE A 247 2.45 -4.21 7.27
C PHE A 247 3.07 -5.61 7.23
N VAL A 248 4.06 -5.77 6.39
CA VAL A 248 4.95 -6.94 6.36
C VAL A 248 6.39 -6.48 6.56
N PHE A 249 7.24 -7.36 7.09
CA PHE A 249 8.67 -7.12 7.15
C PHE A 249 9.34 -7.82 5.97
N ILE A 250 10.02 -7.06 5.12
CA ILE A 250 10.77 -7.56 3.98
C ILE A 250 12.20 -7.82 4.43
N ASP A 251 12.66 -9.06 4.23
CA ASP A 251 14.06 -9.42 4.38
C ASP A 251 14.86 -8.82 3.20
N SER A 252 15.86 -7.99 3.52
CA SER A 252 16.70 -7.30 2.54
C SER A 252 17.49 -8.26 1.64
N TYR A 253 17.78 -9.48 2.11
CA TYR A 253 18.59 -10.44 1.39
C TYR A 253 17.79 -11.24 0.36
N SER A 254 16.59 -11.70 0.75
CA SER A 254 15.71 -12.44 -0.15
C SER A 254 14.79 -11.54 -0.98
N GLY A 255 14.55 -10.31 -0.53
CA GLY A 255 13.53 -9.41 -1.10
C GLY A 255 12.10 -9.88 -0.83
N LEU A 256 11.91 -10.88 0.03
CA LEU A 256 10.61 -11.49 0.33
C LEU A 256 10.14 -11.10 1.73
N ALA A 257 8.82 -11.14 1.92
CA ALA A 257 8.23 -10.97 3.24
C ALA A 257 8.59 -12.16 4.13
N VAL A 258 9.00 -11.88 5.37
CA VAL A 258 9.27 -12.91 6.38
C VAL A 258 8.00 -13.73 6.60
N PRO A 259 8.05 -15.07 6.48
CA PRO A 259 6.87 -15.91 6.62
C PRO A 259 6.48 -16.09 8.10
N GLY A 260 5.17 -16.19 8.34
CA GLY A 260 4.61 -16.68 9.59
C GLY A 260 4.63 -18.20 9.68
N LYS A 261 4.05 -18.74 10.77
CA LYS A 261 4.02 -20.19 11.04
C LYS A 261 3.26 -21.02 9.99
N ASP A 262 2.36 -20.38 9.26
CA ASP A 262 1.57 -20.98 8.19
C ASP A 262 2.25 -20.91 6.81
N GLY A 263 3.49 -20.40 6.76
CA GLY A 263 4.25 -20.21 5.53
C GLY A 263 3.80 -19.02 4.68
N LYS A 264 2.76 -18.29 5.10
CA LYS A 264 2.32 -17.05 4.45
C LYS A 264 3.09 -15.85 5.01
N PRO A 265 3.12 -14.69 4.33
CA PRO A 265 3.73 -13.48 4.87
C PRO A 265 3.22 -13.15 6.29
N LEU A 266 4.15 -12.87 7.20
CA LEU A 266 3.83 -12.43 8.56
C LEU A 266 3.25 -11.02 8.51
N LEU A 267 1.92 -10.93 8.62
CA LEU A 267 1.17 -9.69 8.57
C LEU A 267 1.00 -9.08 9.97
N PHE A 268 1.21 -7.78 10.07
CA PHE A 268 0.94 -6.96 11.24
C PHE A 268 -0.19 -5.99 10.92
N SER A 269 -1.31 -6.06 11.64
CA SER A 269 -2.41 -5.11 11.42
C SER A 269 -2.00 -3.70 11.85
N LEU A 270 -2.58 -2.68 11.21
CA LEU A 270 -2.36 -1.29 11.61
C LEU A 270 -2.73 -1.04 13.08
N GLU A 271 -3.81 -1.67 13.56
CA GLU A 271 -4.28 -1.51 14.92
C GLU A 271 -3.32 -2.12 15.95
N ASP A 272 -2.87 -3.37 15.73
CA ASP A 272 -1.91 -4.04 16.62
C ASP A 272 -0.61 -3.24 16.73
N VAL A 273 -0.14 -2.70 15.61
CA VAL A 273 1.06 -1.87 15.54
C VAL A 273 0.85 -0.57 16.32
N THR A 274 -0.24 0.15 16.05
CA THR A 274 -0.54 1.42 16.72
C THR A 274 -0.69 1.24 18.23
N MET A 275 -1.42 0.22 18.66
CA MET A 275 -1.60 -0.10 20.08
C MET A 275 -0.27 -0.44 20.77
N SER A 276 0.55 -1.27 20.13
CA SER A 276 1.86 -1.65 20.68
C SER A 276 2.80 -0.45 20.79
N GLY A 277 2.75 0.45 19.81
CA GLY A 277 3.54 1.67 19.81
C GLY A 277 3.16 2.62 20.94
N ARG A 278 1.86 2.86 21.14
CA ARG A 278 1.36 3.65 22.28
C ARG A 278 1.84 3.07 23.60
N ALA A 279 1.70 1.77 23.80
CA ALA A 279 2.16 1.09 25.02
C ALA A 279 3.67 1.27 25.23
N ALA A 280 4.48 1.13 24.17
CA ALA A 280 5.94 1.30 24.25
C ALA A 280 6.34 2.74 24.58
N LEU A 281 5.67 3.74 23.99
CA LEU A 281 5.93 5.15 24.27
C LEU A 281 5.54 5.53 25.70
N GLU A 282 4.40 5.05 26.20
CA GLU A 282 3.99 5.26 27.59
C GLU A 282 4.95 4.59 28.58
N ALA A 283 5.38 3.36 28.32
CA ALA A 283 6.38 2.68 29.16
C ALA A 283 7.70 3.46 29.25
N ARG A 284 8.13 4.11 28.15
CA ARG A 284 9.34 4.93 28.13
C ARG A 284 9.21 6.19 28.98
N LYS A 285 8.05 6.86 28.94
CA LYS A 285 7.79 8.04 29.79
C LYS A 285 7.88 7.72 31.27
N VAL A 286 7.34 6.57 31.67
CA VAL A 286 7.39 6.10 33.07
C VAL A 286 8.81 5.70 33.51
N SER A 287 9.65 5.27 32.57
CA SER A 287 11.04 4.87 32.85
C SER A 287 12.07 6.01 32.83
N ASP A 288 11.65 7.25 32.54
CA ASP A 288 12.56 8.39 32.40
C ASP A 288 12.66 9.18 33.73
N PRO A 289 13.75 9.03 34.51
CA PRO A 289 13.85 9.59 35.87
C PRO A 289 13.85 11.13 35.94
N ILE A 290 13.89 11.82 34.79
CA ILE A 290 13.83 13.28 34.70
C ILE A 290 12.39 13.80 34.76
N ALA A 291 11.38 13.00 34.36
CA ALA A 291 9.97 13.39 34.44
C ALA A 291 9.50 13.49 35.92
N ASP A 292 9.89 12.52 36.75
CA ASP A 292 9.63 12.51 38.20
C ASP A 292 10.23 13.74 38.93
N LEU A 293 11.37 14.24 38.45
CA LEU A 293 12.04 15.40 39.04
C LEU A 293 11.31 16.72 38.77
N ASN A 294 10.58 16.83 37.66
CA ASN A 294 9.80 18.03 37.33
C ASN A 294 8.44 18.03 38.03
N GLU A 295 7.80 16.87 38.19
CA GLU A 295 6.56 16.76 38.98
C GLU A 295 6.81 17.00 40.48
N TRP A 296 7.94 16.54 41.02
CA TRP A 296 8.33 16.85 42.42
C TRP A 296 8.58 18.36 42.65
N ARG A 297 9.13 19.08 41.67
CA ARG A 297 9.38 20.52 41.76
C ARG A 297 8.14 21.39 41.58
N ALA A 298 7.12 20.91 40.87
CA ALA A 298 5.85 21.62 40.68
C ALA A 298 4.90 21.48 41.89
N GLY A 299 5.19 20.54 42.80
CA GLY A 299 4.46 20.31 44.05
C GLY A 299 5.10 20.92 45.31
N GLN A 300 6.15 21.74 45.18
CA GLN A 300 6.76 22.53 46.25
C GLN A 300 6.48 24.02 46.06
#